data_AF-W1YIM9-F1
#
_entry.id   AF-W1YIM9-F1
#
_cell.length_a   1.000
_cell.length_b   1.000
_cell.length_c   1.000
_cell.angle_alpha   90.00
_cell.angle_beta   90.00
_cell.angle_gamma   90.00
#
_symmetry.space_group_name_H-M   'P 1'
#
loop_
_entity.id
_entity.type
_entity.pdbx_description
1 polymer ?
#
loop_
_entity_poly.entity_id
_entity_poly.type
_entity_poly.pdbx_seq_one_letter_code
_entity_poly.pdbx_strand_id
1 'polypeptide(L)'
;AEMRGRPQVGEKVWVRLYTDKSGRFAVSMDVDDEMRRASKAATDAKVGQLVKGAIYNLTSDGAFFITPERWIAFLHRSEMTRKLKEGEMV
;
A
#
# COMPACT_ATOMS: atom_id res chain seq x y z
N ALA A 1 -10.03 14.66 2.66
CA ALA A 1 -8.73 14.01 2.89
C ALA A 1 -8.72 13.53 4.32
N GLU A 2 -8.96 12.24 4.54
CA GLU A 2 -8.90 11.63 5.85
C GLU A 2 -7.43 11.32 6.16
N MET A 3 -6.95 11.72 7.33
CA MET A 3 -5.55 11.52 7.72
C MET A 3 -5.37 10.03 8.05
N ARG A 4 -4.58 9.30 7.24
CA ARG A 4 -4.32 7.84 7.37
C ARG A 4 -3.46 7.45 8.59
N GLY A 5 -3.50 8.26 9.65
CA GLY A 5 -2.64 8.15 10.82
C GLY A 5 -1.35 8.97 10.71
N ARG A 6 -0.63 9.09 11.82
CA ARG A 6 0.67 9.76 11.89
C ARG A 6 1.78 8.71 11.76
N PRO A 7 2.67 8.81 10.75
CA PRO A 7 3.81 7.92 10.65
C PRO A 7 4.68 7.96 11.91
N GLN A 8 5.17 6.80 12.35
CA GLN A 8 6.08 6.69 13.49
C GLN A 8 7.55 6.61 13.03
N VAL A 9 8.45 6.98 13.93
CA VAL A 9 9.90 6.86 13.67
C VAL A 9 10.25 5.39 13.42
N GLY A 10 10.94 5.13 12.30
CA GLY A 10 11.33 3.79 11.88
C GLY A 10 10.30 3.04 11.03
N GLU A 11 9.09 3.59 10.87
CA GLU A 11 8.11 3.04 9.92
C GLU A 11 8.47 3.41 8.49
N LYS A 12 8.23 2.48 7.57
CA LYS A 12 8.29 2.72 6.13
C LYS A 12 6.87 3.02 5.67
N VAL A 13 6.69 4.07 4.88
CA VAL A 13 5.38 4.41 4.30
C VAL A 13 5.55 4.70 2.82
N TRP A 14 4.54 4.35 2.04
CA TRP A 14 4.50 4.70 0.64
C TRP A 14 4.07 6.16 0.48
N VAL A 15 4.77 6.89 -0.37
CA VAL A 15 4.48 8.29 -0.64
C VAL A 15 4.55 8.59 -2.12
N ARG A 16 3.73 9.54 -2.56
CA ARG A 16 3.90 10.22 -3.85
C ARG A 16 4.55 11.58 -3.64
N LEU A 17 5.54 11.90 -4.47
CA LEU A 17 6.17 13.21 -4.52
C LEU A 17 5.35 14.12 -5.44
N TYR A 18 5.12 15.36 -5.02
CA TYR A 18 4.50 16.39 -5.84
C TYR A 18 5.11 17.76 -5.53
N THR A 19 4.91 18.71 -6.43
CA THR A 19 5.26 20.12 -6.20
C THR A 19 4.05 20.86 -5.69
N ASP A 20 4.17 21.48 -4.51
CA ASP A 20 3.10 22.28 -3.93
C ASP A 20 2.92 23.62 -4.67
N LYS A 21 1.87 24.38 -4.31
CA LYS A 21 1.59 25.69 -4.93
C LYS A 21 2.69 26.73 -4.71
N SER A 22 3.59 26.51 -3.75
CA SER A 22 4.73 27.37 -3.46
C SER A 22 6.01 26.95 -4.19
N GLY A 23 5.95 25.92 -5.04
CA GLY A 23 7.10 25.41 -5.79
C GLY A 23 8.00 24.47 -4.98
N ARG A 24 7.58 24.05 -3.78
CA ARG A 24 8.37 23.15 -2.93
C ARG A 24 7.98 21.69 -3.17
N PHE A 25 8.95 20.80 -2.98
CA PHE A 25 8.66 19.38 -2.91
C PHE A 25 7.86 19.06 -1.66
N ALA A 26 6.75 18.36 -1.85
CA ALA A 26 5.87 17.85 -0.82
C ALA A 26 5.52 16.39 -1.12
N VAL A 27 5.07 15.68 -0.10
CA VAL A 27 4.71 14.26 -0.21
C VAL A 27 3.31 14.00 0.31
N SER A 28 2.62 13.04 -0.28
CA SER A 28 1.32 12.54 0.18
C SER A 28 1.36 11.03 0.35
N MET A 29 0.72 10.52 1.40
CA MET A 29 0.50 9.07 1.61
C MET A 29 -0.70 8.52 0.83
N ASP A 30 -1.48 9.41 0.22
CA ASP A 30 -2.52 9.01 -0.73
C ASP A 30 -1.84 8.61 -2.05
N VAL A 31 -1.61 7.31 -2.20
CA VAL A 31 -0.87 6.68 -3.30
C VAL A 31 -1.73 5.69 -4.10
N ASP A 32 -3.04 5.60 -3.82
CA ASP A 32 -3.88 4.54 -4.38
C ASP A 32 -3.93 4.62 -5.92
N ASP A 33 -4.02 5.84 -6.47
CA ASP A 33 -4.03 6.07 -7.92
C ASP A 33 -2.67 5.76 -8.55
N GLU A 34 -1.57 6.18 -7.92
CA GLU A 34 -0.21 5.87 -8.37
C GLU A 34 0.05 4.36 -8.34
N MET A 35 -0.41 3.67 -7.30
CA MET A 35 -0.31 2.21 -7.19
C MET A 35 -1.09 1.51 -8.29
N ARG A 36 -2.33 1.96 -8.57
CA ARG A 36 -3.14 1.42 -9.69
C ARG A 36 -2.44 1.62 -11.03
N ARG A 37 -1.90 2.81 -11.30
CA ARG A 37 -1.15 3.10 -12.53
C ARG A 37 0.14 2.29 -12.64
N ALA A 38 0.81 2.05 -11.51
CA ALA A 38 2.00 1.23 -11.45
C ALA A 38 1.67 -0.27 -11.43
N SER A 39 0.43 -0.71 -11.27
CA SER A 39 0.11 -2.13 -11.19
C SER A 39 0.07 -2.83 -12.55
N LYS A 40 0.14 -4.16 -12.51
CA LYS A 40 -0.10 -5.07 -13.63
C LYS A 40 -1.23 -6.02 -13.26
N ALA A 41 -1.99 -6.45 -14.26
CA ALA A 41 -2.98 -7.50 -14.08
C ALA A 41 -2.31 -8.79 -13.60
N ALA A 42 -2.91 -9.44 -12.60
CA ALA A 42 -2.41 -10.68 -12.01
C ALA A 42 -2.80 -11.91 -12.84
N THR A 43 -2.50 -11.90 -14.14
CA THR A 43 -2.89 -12.99 -15.07
C THR A 43 -2.22 -14.32 -14.76
N ASP A 44 -1.03 -14.27 -14.17
CA ASP A 44 -0.23 -15.46 -13.86
C ASP A 44 -0.43 -15.95 -12.42
N ALA A 45 -1.29 -15.28 -11.64
CA ALA A 45 -1.56 -15.66 -10.26
C ALA A 45 -2.40 -16.94 -10.20
N LYS A 46 -2.00 -17.86 -9.32
CA LYS A 46 -2.69 -19.13 -9.11
C LYS A 46 -3.35 -19.19 -7.75
N VAL A 47 -4.52 -19.84 -7.68
CA VAL A 47 -5.17 -20.13 -6.39
C VAL A 47 -4.26 -21.01 -5.54
N GLY A 48 -4.09 -20.64 -4.27
CA GLY A 48 -3.17 -21.31 -3.33
C GLY A 48 -1.70 -20.91 -3.47
N GLN A 49 -1.36 -20.03 -4.41
CA GLN A 49 -0.01 -19.47 -4.51
C GLN A 49 0.30 -18.64 -3.26
N LEU A 50 1.49 -18.86 -2.70
CA LEU A 50 2.04 -17.97 -1.69
C LEU A 50 2.49 -16.68 -2.36
N VAL A 51 1.91 -15.57 -1.92
CA VAL A 51 2.21 -14.23 -2.42
C VAL A 51 2.79 -13.41 -1.28
N LYS A 52 3.78 -12.58 -1.59
CA LYS A 52 4.38 -11.63 -0.66
C LYS A 52 4.28 -10.23 -1.21
N GLY A 53 4.23 -9.24 -0.34
CA GLY A 53 4.22 -7.85 -0.77
C GLY A 53 4.26 -6.83 0.35
N ALA A 54 4.35 -5.57 -0.04
CA ALA A 54 4.41 -4.45 0.88
C ALA A 54 3.02 -3.83 1.04
N ILE A 55 2.56 -3.69 2.28
CA ILE A 55 1.31 -2.98 2.59
C ILE A 55 1.48 -1.50 2.21
N TYR A 56 0.54 -0.94 1.44
CA TYR A 56 0.56 0.48 1.10
C TYR A 56 -0.67 1.25 1.55
N ASN A 57 -1.75 0.55 1.93
CA ASN A 57 -2.96 1.18 2.44
C ASN A 57 -3.70 0.22 3.38
N LEU A 58 -4.10 0.72 4.55
CA LEU A 58 -4.92 0.01 5.53
C LEU A 58 -6.30 0.65 5.60
N THR A 59 -7.35 -0.16 5.46
CA THR A 59 -8.75 0.26 5.59
C THR A 59 -9.42 -0.45 6.76
N SER A 60 -10.66 -0.10 7.07
CA SER A 60 -11.49 -0.83 8.04
C SER A 60 -11.74 -2.29 7.64
N ASP A 61 -11.67 -2.58 6.35
CA ASP A 61 -12.04 -3.87 5.76
C ASP A 61 -10.84 -4.79 5.56
N GLY A 62 -9.62 -4.24 5.53
CA GLY A 62 -8.41 -5.03 5.32
C GLY A 62 -7.21 -4.20 4.91
N ALA A 63 -6.27 -4.85 4.25
CA ALA A 63 -5.01 -4.27 3.82
C ALA A 63 -4.80 -4.46 2.32
N PHE A 64 -4.46 -3.37 1.63
CA PHE A 64 -3.95 -3.44 0.26
C PHE A 64 -2.42 -3.54 0.29
N PHE A 65 -1.89 -4.43 -0.54
CA PHE A 65 -0.46 -4.60 -0.72
C PHE A 65 -0.08 -4.74 -2.18
N ILE A 66 1.15 -4.34 -2.50
CA ILE A 66 1.74 -4.46 -3.82
C ILE A 66 2.82 -5.56 -3.79
N THR A 67 2.76 -6.46 -4.75
CA THR A 67 3.75 -7.55 -4.88
C THR A 67 4.95 -7.11 -5.73
N PRO A 68 6.10 -7.82 -5.69
CA PRO A 68 7.22 -7.56 -6.60
C PRO A 68 6.85 -7.63 -8.09
N GLU A 69 5.88 -8.49 -8.44
CA GLU A 69 5.33 -8.64 -9.79
C GLU A 69 4.43 -7.46 -10.20
N ARG A 70 4.24 -6.49 -9.29
CA ARG A 70 3.37 -5.30 -9.41
C ARG A 70 1.89 -5.66 -9.42
N TRP A 71 1.49 -6.73 -8.76
CA TRP A 71 0.07 -7.02 -8.55
C TRP A 71 -0.45 -6.26 -7.34
N ILE A 72 -1.67 -5.73 -7.45
CA ILE A 72 -2.41 -5.24 -6.28
C ILE A 72 -3.19 -6.42 -5.72
N ALA A 73 -2.95 -6.71 -4.44
CA ALA A 73 -3.66 -7.73 -3.71
C ALA A 73 -4.33 -7.12 -2.47
N PHE A 74 -5.35 -7.82 -1.98
CA PHE A 74 -6.14 -7.40 -0.84
C PHE A 74 -6.21 -8.54 0.18
N LEU A 75 -5.86 -8.23 1.43
CA LEU A 75 -5.99 -9.12 2.57
C LEU A 75 -7.15 -8.63 3.44
N HIS A 76 -8.25 -9.36 3.43
CA HIS A 76 -9.42 -9.01 4.24
C HIS A 76 -9.11 -9.16 5.74
N ARG A 77 -9.73 -8.32 6.57
CA ARG A 77 -9.51 -8.28 8.02
C ARG A 77 -9.74 -9.62 8.74
N SER A 78 -10.64 -10.48 8.24
CA SER A 78 -10.89 -11.81 8.83
C SER A 78 -9.70 -12.76 8.67
N GLU A 79 -8.88 -12.54 7.64
CA GLU A 79 -7.74 -13.37 7.30
C GLU A 79 -6.44 -12.85 7.94
N MET A 80 -6.50 -11.70 8.62
CA MET A 80 -5.35 -11.11 9.31
C MET A 80 -5.15 -11.79 10.67
N THR A 81 -4.00 -12.44 10.85
CA THR A 81 -3.64 -13.11 12.12
C THR A 81 -3.05 -12.16 13.16
N ARG A 82 -2.74 -10.93 12.78
CA ARG A 82 -2.16 -9.88 13.63
C ARG A 82 -2.43 -8.50 13.05
N LYS A 83 -2.17 -7.47 13.84
CA LYS A 83 -2.18 -6.09 13.36
C LYS A 83 -1.02 -5.88 12.37
N LEU A 84 -1.34 -5.35 11.19
CA LEU A 84 -0.36 -4.96 10.17
C LEU A 84 -0.07 -3.46 10.24
N LYS A 85 1.07 -3.07 9.70
CA LYS A 85 1.49 -1.67 9.55
C LYS A 85 1.65 -1.31 8.07
N GLU A 86 1.49 -0.04 7.74
CA GLU A 86 1.89 0.44 6.41
C GLU A 86 3.39 0.23 6.18
N GLY A 87 3.76 -0.06 4.94
CA GLY A 87 5.11 -0.40 4.48
C GLY A 87 5.66 -1.72 5.02
N GLU A 88 4.90 -2.47 5.81
CA GLU A 88 5.28 -3.79 6.27
C GLU A 88 5.28 -4.80 5.12
N MET A 89 6.27 -5.69 5.10
CA MET A 89 6.30 -6.85 4.19
C MET A 89 5.52 -8.01 4.82
N VAL A 90 4.55 -8.53 4.08
CA VAL A 90 3.78 -9.74 4.40
C VAL A 90 4.05 -10.84 3.40
#